data_AF-A0A5B6ZTA8-F1
#
_entry.id   AF-A0A5B6ZTA8-F1
#
_cell.length_a   1.000
_cell.length_b   1.000
_cell.length_c   1.000
_cell.angle_alpha   90.00
_cell.angle_beta   90.00
_cell.angle_gamma   90.00
#
_symmetry.space_group_name_H-M   'P 1'
#
loop_
_entity.id
_entity.type
_entity.pdbx_description
1 polymer ?
#
loop_
_entity_poly.entity_id
_entity_poly.type
_entity_poly.pdbx_seq_one_letter_code
_entity_poly.pdbx_strand_id
1 'polypeptide(L)'
;SLSQTVMETSLPSLRNYTSLLFFVCFIFTHSSASILPIGIHPLDGKYFASDVIKCKDGSKSFTRDRINDNFCDCPDGTDEPGTSACPAGKFYCGNVGSTPQFLFSSRVNDHFCDCCDGSDENDGSFICPNTCIMGGNVAYKTMNYGSTTSDLGSIDAKETENGVHLEDSSQKLKGLKTVIFLQAVLISLVVAIWFFRRCIRSRRRHSRWSLA
;
A
#
# COMPACT_ATOMS: atom_id res chain seq x y z
N SER A 1 32.46 -19.47 -66.94
CA SER A 1 33.62 -18.86 -66.27
C SER A 1 33.11 -17.79 -65.32
N LEU A 2 33.56 -17.82 -64.05
CA LEU A 2 33.44 -16.80 -63.00
C LEU A 2 32.01 -16.36 -62.60
N SER A 3 31.67 -16.05 -61.34
CA SER A 3 32.28 -16.22 -60.03
C SER A 3 31.18 -15.91 -58.99
N GLN A 4 31.32 -16.50 -57.81
CA GLN A 4 30.50 -16.35 -56.61
C GLN A 4 30.34 -14.90 -56.13
N THR A 5 29.25 -14.60 -55.41
CA THR A 5 29.33 -14.21 -53.98
C THR A 5 27.95 -14.31 -53.31
N VAL A 6 27.84 -15.24 -52.37
CA VAL A 6 26.77 -15.38 -51.38
C VAL A 6 26.94 -14.28 -50.33
N MET A 7 25.93 -13.42 -50.13
CA MET A 7 25.90 -12.46 -49.03
C MET A 7 25.23 -13.13 -47.81
N GLU A 8 26.05 -13.80 -47.01
CA GLU A 8 25.64 -14.43 -45.76
C GLU A 8 25.51 -13.34 -44.68
N THR A 9 24.29 -12.86 -44.44
CA THR A 9 23.99 -11.92 -43.36
C THR A 9 23.93 -12.65 -42.03
N SER A 10 24.99 -12.56 -41.23
CA SER A 10 25.05 -13.09 -39.87
C SER A 10 24.08 -12.36 -38.93
N LEU A 11 22.95 -13.00 -38.60
CA LEU A 11 22.02 -12.59 -37.53
C LEU A 11 22.72 -12.71 -36.15
N PRO A 12 22.85 -11.62 -35.35
CA PRO A 12 23.37 -11.72 -34.00
C PRO A 12 22.33 -12.31 -33.03
N SER A 13 22.50 -13.59 -32.69
CA SER A 13 22.19 -14.25 -31.40
C SER A 13 21.04 -13.65 -30.56
N LEU A 14 19.82 -14.15 -30.81
CA LEU A 14 18.61 -13.99 -29.98
C LEU A 14 18.79 -14.46 -28.51
N ARG A 15 19.86 -15.22 -28.21
CA ARG A 15 20.14 -15.88 -26.92
C ARG A 15 20.50 -14.92 -25.77
N ASN A 16 20.93 -13.69 -26.07
CA ASN A 16 21.37 -12.73 -25.04
C ASN A 16 20.24 -11.83 -24.53
N TYR A 17 19.17 -11.67 -25.30
CA TYR A 17 18.00 -10.86 -24.90
C TYR A 17 17.09 -11.62 -23.93
N THR A 18 16.97 -12.94 -24.09
CA THR A 18 16.16 -13.80 -23.20
C THR A 18 16.74 -13.86 -21.78
N SER A 19 18.06 -13.96 -21.65
CA SER A 19 18.73 -13.99 -20.33
C SER A 19 18.66 -12.66 -19.57
N LEU A 20 18.61 -11.52 -20.29
CA LEU A 20 18.46 -10.20 -19.69
C LEU A 20 17.01 -9.98 -19.20
N LEU A 21 16.02 -10.48 -19.96
CA LEU A 21 14.60 -10.44 -19.59
C LEU A 21 14.33 -11.24 -18.29
N PHE A 22 14.94 -12.41 -18.15
CA PHE A 22 14.84 -13.24 -16.94
C PHE A 22 15.45 -12.57 -15.69
N PHE A 23 16.57 -11.84 -15.85
CA PHE A 23 17.19 -11.13 -14.74
C PHE A 23 16.38 -9.91 -14.29
N VAL A 24 15.71 -9.22 -15.23
CA VAL A 24 14.78 -8.12 -14.91
C VAL A 24 13.56 -8.64 -14.17
N CYS A 25 13.01 -9.81 -14.54
CA CYS A 25 11.89 -10.43 -13.82
C CYS A 25 12.25 -10.87 -12.38
N PHE A 26 13.51 -11.25 -12.10
CA PHE A 26 13.93 -11.72 -10.78
C PHE A 26 14.04 -10.60 -9.72
N ILE A 27 14.24 -9.35 -10.15
CA ILE A 27 14.29 -8.18 -9.22
C ILE A 27 12.88 -7.66 -8.89
N PHE A 28 11.85 -8.14 -9.61
CA PHE A 28 10.44 -7.84 -9.34
C PHE A 28 9.75 -8.88 -8.45
N THR A 29 10.49 -9.67 -7.67
CA THR A 29 9.88 -10.35 -6.50
C THR A 29 9.57 -9.28 -5.45
N HIS A 30 8.47 -8.58 -5.69
CA HIS A 30 7.87 -7.59 -4.81
C HIS A 30 7.72 -8.20 -3.41
N SER A 31 8.25 -7.54 -2.38
CA SER A 31 7.78 -7.76 -1.03
C SER A 31 6.32 -7.32 -0.99
N SER A 32 5.39 -8.27 -1.12
CA SER A 32 3.96 -8.03 -0.92
C SER A 32 3.73 -7.68 0.54
N ALA A 33 3.75 -6.38 0.87
CA ALA A 33 3.16 -5.93 2.11
C ALA A 33 1.66 -6.20 2.00
N SER A 34 1.15 -7.19 2.73
CA SER A 34 -0.28 -7.46 2.81
C SER A 34 -0.96 -6.24 3.46
N ILE A 35 -1.60 -5.42 2.62
CA ILE A 35 -2.48 -4.34 3.07
C ILE A 35 -3.63 -5.02 3.80
N LEU A 36 -3.76 -4.72 5.09
CA LEU A 36 -4.86 -5.23 5.90
C LEU A 36 -6.14 -4.49 5.49
N PRO A 37 -7.26 -5.19 5.25
CA PRO A 37 -8.54 -4.54 5.02
C PRO A 37 -8.92 -3.62 6.19
N ILE A 38 -9.65 -2.55 5.86
CA ILE A 38 -10.10 -1.56 6.84
C ILE A 38 -11.00 -2.19 7.91
N GLY A 39 -10.96 -1.65 9.13
CA GLY A 39 -11.76 -2.09 10.26
C GLY A 39 -11.23 -3.33 10.99
N ILE A 40 -10.13 -3.95 10.54
CA ILE A 40 -9.53 -5.11 11.20
C ILE A 40 -8.50 -4.69 12.25
N HIS A 41 -8.55 -5.32 13.42
CA HIS A 41 -7.55 -5.16 14.46
C HIS A 41 -6.16 -5.68 13.99
N PRO A 42 -5.04 -4.96 14.22
CA PRO A 42 -3.72 -5.35 13.72
C PRO A 42 -3.27 -6.77 14.09
N LEU A 43 -3.65 -7.26 15.28
CA LEU A 43 -3.34 -8.63 15.74
C LEU A 43 -4.09 -9.71 14.94
N ASP A 44 -5.25 -9.38 14.38
CA ASP A 44 -6.04 -10.29 13.56
C ASP A 44 -5.55 -10.34 12.11
N GLY A 45 -4.54 -9.53 11.73
CA GLY A 45 -4.07 -9.49 10.35
C GLY A 45 -3.58 -10.83 9.80
N LYS A 46 -3.03 -11.69 10.66
CA LYS A 46 -2.63 -13.06 10.26
C LYS A 46 -3.84 -13.97 10.00
N TYR A 47 -4.96 -13.74 10.69
CA TYR A 47 -6.20 -14.50 10.51
C TYR A 47 -6.79 -14.27 9.11
N PHE A 48 -6.79 -13.01 8.67
CA PHE A 48 -7.32 -12.60 7.37
C PHE A 48 -6.32 -12.76 6.21
N ALA A 49 -5.12 -13.31 6.46
CA ALA A 49 -4.09 -13.49 5.43
C ALA A 49 -4.32 -14.70 4.52
N SER A 50 -5.24 -15.61 4.90
CA SER A 50 -5.58 -16.82 4.12
C SER A 50 -6.51 -16.47 2.94
N ASP A 51 -6.44 -17.25 1.85
CA ASP A 51 -7.37 -17.14 0.71
C ASP A 51 -8.79 -17.61 1.08
N VAL A 52 -8.87 -18.58 1.98
CA VAL A 52 -10.12 -19.09 2.55
C VAL A 52 -10.10 -18.84 4.05
N ILE A 53 -11.10 -18.10 4.52
CA ILE A 53 -11.21 -17.62 5.90
C ILE A 53 -12.47 -18.25 6.49
N LYS A 54 -12.39 -18.71 7.73
CA LYS A 54 -13.55 -19.24 8.45
C LYS A 54 -14.24 -18.09 9.18
N CYS A 55 -15.54 -18.17 9.41
CA CYS A 55 -16.17 -17.31 10.40
C CYS A 55 -15.61 -17.68 11.79
N LYS A 56 -15.44 -16.71 12.70
CA LYS A 56 -14.89 -16.99 14.05
C LYS A 56 -15.82 -17.86 14.89
N ASP A 57 -17.13 -17.81 14.63
CA ASP A 57 -18.16 -18.69 15.18
C ASP A 57 -18.10 -20.13 14.65
N GLY A 58 -17.31 -20.39 13.60
CA GLY A 58 -17.17 -21.71 12.98
C GLY A 58 -18.33 -22.13 12.08
N SER A 59 -19.30 -21.25 11.80
CA SER A 59 -20.51 -21.58 11.04
C SER A 59 -20.24 -21.86 9.56
N LYS A 60 -19.42 -21.02 8.91
CA LYS A 60 -19.11 -21.08 7.47
C LYS A 60 -17.65 -20.69 7.19
N SER A 61 -17.29 -20.76 5.91
CA SER A 61 -16.05 -20.21 5.38
C SER A 61 -16.32 -19.43 4.10
N PHE A 62 -15.55 -18.38 3.87
CA PHE A 62 -15.66 -17.48 2.73
C PHE A 62 -14.28 -17.23 2.13
N THR A 63 -14.25 -16.73 0.90
CA THR A 63 -13.02 -16.38 0.18
C THR A 63 -12.64 -14.94 0.45
N ARG A 64 -11.35 -14.60 0.30
CA ARG A 64 -10.81 -13.28 0.64
C ARG A 64 -11.49 -12.09 -0.08
N ASP A 65 -12.05 -12.32 -1.27
CA ASP A 65 -12.81 -11.32 -2.04
C ASP A 65 -14.13 -10.90 -1.39
N ARG A 66 -14.64 -11.69 -0.44
CA ARG A 66 -15.85 -11.37 0.33
C ARG A 66 -15.61 -10.57 1.61
N ILE A 67 -14.36 -10.15 1.84
CA ILE A 67 -14.09 -9.24 2.97
C ILE A 67 -14.53 -7.85 2.57
N ASN A 68 -15.40 -7.23 3.38
CA ASN A 68 -15.92 -5.89 3.15
C ASN A 68 -16.59 -5.74 1.78
N ASP A 69 -17.41 -6.72 1.37
CA ASP A 69 -18.17 -6.68 0.11
C ASP A 69 -19.60 -6.15 0.28
N ASN A 70 -19.89 -5.61 1.47
CA ASN A 70 -21.19 -5.09 1.89
C ASN A 70 -22.28 -6.19 1.95
N PHE A 71 -21.90 -7.46 2.12
CA PHE A 71 -22.84 -8.57 2.25
C PHE A 71 -22.51 -9.46 3.45
N CYS A 72 -23.49 -9.68 4.32
CA CYS A 72 -23.28 -10.46 5.54
C CYS A 72 -23.39 -11.98 5.31
N ASP A 73 -22.25 -12.63 5.10
CA ASP A 73 -22.10 -14.08 4.98
C ASP A 73 -21.96 -14.80 6.32
N CYS A 74 -21.23 -14.18 7.27
CA CYS A 74 -21.00 -14.75 8.60
C CYS A 74 -21.98 -14.18 9.66
N PRO A 75 -22.63 -15.04 10.46
CA PRO A 75 -23.51 -14.58 11.55
C PRO A 75 -22.82 -13.72 12.61
N ASP A 76 -21.51 -13.91 12.79
CA ASP A 76 -20.69 -13.13 13.73
C ASP A 76 -20.10 -11.84 13.14
N GLY A 77 -20.29 -11.60 11.84
CA GLY A 77 -19.76 -10.44 11.12
C GLY A 77 -18.25 -10.44 10.91
N THR A 78 -17.60 -11.61 10.91
CA THR A 78 -16.16 -11.73 10.65
C THR A 78 -15.74 -11.22 9.27
N ASP A 79 -16.61 -11.39 8.27
CA ASP A 79 -16.46 -11.01 6.87
C ASP A 79 -16.60 -9.50 6.62
N GLU A 80 -17.31 -8.79 7.49
CA GLU A 80 -17.62 -7.37 7.33
C GLU A 80 -17.03 -6.49 8.46
N PRO A 81 -15.70 -6.51 8.70
CA PRO A 81 -15.07 -5.66 9.71
C PRO A 81 -15.06 -4.16 9.35
N GLY A 82 -15.20 -3.83 8.07
CA GLY A 82 -15.03 -2.49 7.50
C GLY A 82 -16.30 -1.87 6.91
N THR A 83 -17.46 -2.54 7.02
CA THR A 83 -18.75 -2.04 6.54
C THR A 83 -19.85 -2.24 7.58
N SER A 84 -21.04 -1.70 7.32
CA SER A 84 -22.22 -1.81 8.17
C SER A 84 -23.12 -3.03 7.88
N ALA A 85 -22.70 -3.95 7.02
CA ALA A 85 -23.56 -5.02 6.50
C ALA A 85 -23.97 -6.07 7.55
N CYS A 86 -23.10 -6.37 8.53
CA CYS A 86 -23.38 -7.36 9.56
C CYS A 86 -23.78 -6.73 10.91
N PRO A 87 -24.92 -7.10 11.52
CA PRO A 87 -25.39 -6.50 12.77
C PRO A 87 -24.51 -6.82 13.99
N ALA A 88 -23.83 -7.98 13.98
CA ALA A 88 -22.89 -8.39 15.03
C ALA A 88 -21.46 -7.90 14.79
N GLY A 89 -21.20 -7.26 13.64
CA GLY A 89 -19.89 -6.79 13.23
C GLY A 89 -19.33 -5.69 14.13
N LYS A 90 -18.00 -5.62 14.22
CA LYS A 90 -17.29 -4.59 14.96
C LYS A 90 -16.20 -3.99 14.10
N PHE A 91 -16.16 -2.66 14.07
CA PHE A 91 -15.15 -1.89 13.36
C PHE A 91 -14.05 -1.46 14.31
N TYR A 92 -12.79 -1.62 13.92
CA TYR A 92 -11.65 -1.16 14.68
C TYR A 92 -11.17 0.22 14.22
N CYS A 93 -11.28 1.23 15.08
CA CYS A 93 -10.63 2.52 14.89
C CYS A 93 -9.16 2.41 15.31
N GLY A 94 -8.25 2.65 14.38
CA GLY A 94 -6.81 2.65 14.65
C GLY A 94 -6.40 3.83 15.55
N ASN A 95 -7.01 5.01 15.33
CA ASN A 95 -6.78 6.24 16.10
C ASN A 95 -5.29 6.48 16.35
N VAL A 96 -4.47 6.45 15.30
CA VAL A 96 -3.00 6.42 15.41
C VAL A 96 -2.50 7.57 16.30
N GLY A 97 -1.79 7.19 17.36
CA GLY A 97 -1.23 8.11 18.35
C GLY A 97 -2.20 8.59 19.44
N SER A 98 -3.48 8.21 19.35
CA SER A 98 -4.49 8.32 20.40
C SER A 98 -4.92 6.93 20.91
N THR A 99 -6.05 6.84 21.60
CA THR A 99 -6.58 5.59 22.14
C THR A 99 -7.38 4.83 21.07
N PRO A 100 -7.00 3.60 20.70
CA PRO A 100 -7.78 2.78 19.78
C PRO A 100 -9.10 2.35 20.42
N GLN A 101 -10.14 2.19 19.61
CA GLN A 101 -11.47 1.79 20.08
C GLN A 101 -12.17 0.89 19.07
N PHE A 102 -13.22 0.21 19.54
CA PHE A 102 -14.11 -0.57 18.68
C PHE A 102 -15.47 0.10 18.61
N LEU A 103 -16.04 0.13 17.41
CA LEU A 103 -17.39 0.60 17.14
C LEU A 103 -18.27 -0.57 16.70
N PHE A 104 -19.58 -0.39 16.84
CA PHE A 104 -20.54 -1.29 16.21
C PHE A 104 -20.59 -1.03 14.72
N SER A 105 -20.73 -2.08 13.93
CA SER A 105 -20.90 -2.04 12.48
C SER A 105 -21.96 -1.03 12.01
N SER A 106 -23.03 -0.81 12.79
CA SER A 106 -24.07 0.17 12.48
C SER A 106 -23.61 1.63 12.39
N ARG A 107 -22.40 1.95 12.90
CA ARG A 107 -21.82 3.30 12.88
C ARG A 107 -20.75 3.48 11.79
N VAL A 108 -20.65 2.52 10.89
CA VAL A 108 -19.72 2.61 9.76
C VAL A 108 -20.49 3.16 8.57
N ASN A 109 -20.00 4.26 8.00
CA ASN A 109 -20.65 4.98 6.90
C ASN A 109 -22.09 5.41 7.25
N ASP A 110 -22.32 5.91 8.46
CA ASP A 110 -23.62 6.43 8.94
C ASP A 110 -23.71 7.97 8.94
N HIS A 111 -22.70 8.64 8.37
CA HIS A 111 -22.53 10.09 8.30
C HIS A 111 -22.26 10.77 9.65
N PHE A 112 -21.86 10.01 10.68
CA PHE A 112 -21.34 10.53 11.93
C PHE A 112 -19.87 10.14 12.11
N CYS A 113 -19.05 11.07 12.62
CA CYS A 113 -17.64 10.79 12.92
C CYS A 113 -17.51 10.27 14.36
N ASP A 114 -17.49 8.95 14.53
CA ASP A 114 -17.24 8.25 15.78
C ASP A 114 -15.75 7.98 16.02
N CYS A 115 -14.97 7.65 14.99
CA CYS A 115 -13.51 7.52 15.13
C CYS A 115 -12.84 8.89 15.08
N CYS A 116 -11.85 9.15 15.96
CA CYS A 116 -11.13 10.43 15.91
C CYS A 116 -10.30 10.58 14.64
N ASP A 117 -9.87 9.47 14.02
CA ASP A 117 -9.15 9.48 12.76
C ASP A 117 -10.07 9.57 11.54
N GLY A 118 -11.39 9.49 11.74
CA GLY A 118 -12.41 9.52 10.69
C GLY A 118 -12.45 8.28 9.80
N SER A 119 -11.87 7.16 10.25
CA SER A 119 -11.76 5.93 9.45
C SER A 119 -13.07 5.16 9.26
N ASP A 120 -14.08 5.46 10.08
CA ASP A 120 -15.44 4.94 10.04
C ASP A 120 -16.27 5.45 8.84
N GLU A 121 -16.00 6.67 8.37
CA GLU A 121 -16.64 7.25 7.18
C GLU A 121 -15.68 7.18 5.98
N ASN A 122 -15.66 6.03 5.32
CA ASN A 122 -14.67 5.65 4.30
C ASN A 122 -15.22 5.46 2.88
N ASP A 123 -16.54 5.61 2.68
CA ASP A 123 -17.20 5.49 1.38
C ASP A 123 -17.02 6.70 0.45
N GLY A 124 -16.49 7.81 0.99
CA GLY A 124 -16.29 9.08 0.28
C GLY A 124 -17.55 9.93 0.11
N SER A 125 -18.70 9.51 0.62
CA SER A 125 -19.93 10.30 0.67
C SER A 125 -19.84 11.40 1.72
N PHE A 126 -19.11 11.16 2.81
CA PHE A 126 -18.91 12.07 3.92
C PHE A 126 -17.42 12.12 4.28
N ILE A 127 -16.92 13.27 4.75
CA ILE A 127 -15.50 13.46 5.04
C ILE A 127 -15.34 13.83 6.51
N CYS A 128 -14.76 12.92 7.29
CA CYS A 128 -14.41 13.15 8.68
C CYS A 128 -12.98 13.70 8.82
N PRO A 129 -12.77 14.87 9.46
CA PRO A 129 -11.43 15.36 9.75
C PRO A 129 -10.79 14.57 10.89
N ASN A 130 -9.47 14.41 10.84
CA ASN A 130 -8.72 13.78 11.94
C ASN A 130 -8.63 14.75 13.14
N THR A 131 -9.18 14.32 14.27
CA THR A 131 -9.24 15.04 15.56
C THR A 131 -8.50 14.31 16.67
N CYS A 132 -7.69 13.30 16.34
CA CYS A 132 -6.98 12.49 17.32
C CYS A 132 -5.96 13.31 18.14
N ILE A 133 -6.04 13.18 19.46
CA ILE A 133 -5.14 13.84 20.42
C ILE A 133 -4.04 12.86 20.84
N MET A 134 -2.79 13.28 20.67
CA MET A 134 -1.59 12.48 20.95
C MET A 134 -1.31 12.38 22.46
N GLY A 135 -1.06 11.18 23.00
CA GLY A 135 -0.62 10.98 24.39
C GLY A 135 -1.73 10.91 25.45
N GLY A 136 -2.91 10.41 25.07
CA GLY A 136 -4.18 10.54 25.79
C GLY A 136 -4.19 10.36 27.33
N ASN A 137 -4.87 11.29 28.00
CA ASN A 137 -5.63 11.06 29.23
C ASN A 137 -6.84 12.02 29.32
N VAL A 138 -7.64 12.19 28.26
CA VAL A 138 -8.86 12.99 28.37
C VAL A 138 -10.00 12.08 28.81
N ALA A 139 -10.34 12.20 30.10
CA ALA A 139 -11.52 11.61 30.70
C ALA A 139 -12.73 11.82 29.77
N TYR A 140 -13.43 10.71 29.48
CA TYR A 140 -14.71 10.75 28.80
C TYR A 140 -15.60 11.80 29.50
N LYS A 141 -15.91 12.90 28.83
CA LYS A 141 -17.03 13.73 29.24
C LYS A 141 -18.25 13.04 28.64
N THR A 142 -19.03 12.36 29.46
CA THR A 142 -20.37 11.92 29.09
C THR A 142 -21.15 13.14 28.60
N MET A 143 -21.31 13.27 27.28
CA MET A 143 -22.31 14.16 26.72
C MET A 143 -23.65 13.44 26.89
N ASN A 144 -24.36 13.80 27.94
CA ASN A 144 -25.75 13.42 28.15
C ASN A 144 -26.57 14.07 27.02
N TYR A 145 -27.24 13.27 26.19
CA TYR A 145 -28.18 13.78 25.18
C TYR A 145 -29.43 14.31 25.89
N GLY A 146 -29.31 15.52 26.43
CA GLY A 146 -30.43 16.34 26.84
C GLY A 146 -30.78 17.25 25.68
N SER A 147 -31.88 16.94 24.98
CA SER A 147 -32.51 17.89 24.06
C SER A 147 -32.73 19.22 24.77
N THR A 148 -32.15 20.29 24.26
CA THR A 148 -32.75 21.63 24.36
C THR A 148 -32.14 22.55 23.31
N THR A 149 -33.01 22.98 22.40
CA THR A 149 -32.84 24.10 21.49
C THR A 149 -32.55 25.39 22.25
N SER A 150 -31.48 26.13 21.91
CA SER A 150 -31.44 27.61 21.82
C SER A 150 -30.01 28.14 21.61
N ASP A 151 -29.89 28.98 20.58
CA ASP A 151 -29.09 30.21 20.47
C ASP A 151 -27.55 30.21 20.50
N LEU A 152 -27.01 30.56 19.32
CA LEU A 152 -26.18 31.73 19.03
C LEU A 152 -24.82 31.90 19.75
N GLY A 153 -23.76 31.70 18.97
CA GLY A 153 -22.63 32.64 18.91
C GLY A 153 -21.37 32.24 19.67
N SER A 154 -20.30 31.91 18.94
CA SER A 154 -19.13 32.80 18.78
C SER A 154 -18.05 32.10 17.98
N ILE A 155 -17.68 32.73 16.88
CA ILE A 155 -16.48 32.47 16.10
C ILE A 155 -15.29 32.89 16.96
N ASP A 156 -14.35 31.99 17.19
CA ASP A 156 -12.97 32.39 17.46
C ASP A 156 -12.05 31.55 16.58
N ALA A 157 -11.63 32.18 15.49
CA ALA A 157 -10.62 31.69 14.59
C ALA A 157 -9.24 31.94 15.22
N LYS A 158 -8.46 30.87 15.38
CA LYS A 158 -7.00 30.96 15.48
C LYS A 158 -6.35 29.96 14.54
N GLU A 159 -6.20 30.39 13.29
CA GLU A 159 -5.01 30.10 12.46
C GLU A 159 -3.83 30.81 13.14
N THR A 160 -2.62 30.29 13.31
CA THR A 160 -1.59 29.72 12.41
C THR A 160 -0.43 29.37 13.39
N GLU A 161 0.64 28.62 13.15
CA GLU A 161 1.29 28.01 12.00
C GLU A 161 2.35 27.05 12.58
N ASN A 162 2.77 26.10 11.74
CA ASN A 162 4.12 25.52 11.68
C ASN A 162 4.56 24.46 12.69
N GLY A 163 4.62 23.24 12.14
CA GLY A 163 5.53 22.21 12.60
C GLY A 163 5.19 20.81 12.11
N VAL A 164 4.89 20.64 10.81
CA VAL A 164 4.82 19.30 10.19
C VAL A 164 6.20 18.67 10.28
N HIS A 165 6.44 17.90 11.34
CA HIS A 165 7.52 16.93 11.37
C HIS A 165 6.93 15.58 11.00
N LEU A 166 6.79 15.39 9.69
CA LEU A 166 6.40 14.14 9.08
C LEU A 166 7.58 13.16 9.21
N GLU A 167 7.80 12.65 10.41
CA GLU A 167 8.72 11.55 10.68
C GLU A 167 8.01 10.42 11.41
N ASP A 168 7.05 9.79 10.71
CA ASP A 168 6.77 8.37 10.95
C ASP A 168 6.46 7.61 9.64
N SER A 169 7.19 7.97 8.59
CA SER A 169 7.32 7.18 7.35
C SER A 169 8.79 7.01 6.93
N SER A 170 9.71 7.53 7.75
CA SER A 170 11.14 7.61 7.45
C SER A 170 11.81 6.21 7.47
N GLN A 171 11.33 5.26 8.28
CA GLN A 171 11.99 3.95 8.38
C GLN A 171 11.73 3.04 7.16
N LYS A 172 10.53 3.08 6.58
CA LYS A 172 10.19 2.34 5.35
C LYS A 172 10.69 3.05 4.08
N LEU A 173 10.67 4.38 4.06
CA LEU A 173 11.21 5.17 2.94
C LEU A 173 12.73 5.12 2.87
N LYS A 174 13.44 5.06 4.01
CA LYS A 174 14.91 4.89 4.04
C LYS A 174 15.31 3.56 3.41
N GLY A 175 14.62 2.46 3.73
CA GLY A 175 14.84 1.15 3.11
C GLY A 175 14.51 1.13 1.61
N LEU A 176 13.42 1.78 1.21
CA LEU A 176 13.05 1.85 -0.21
C LEU A 176 14.03 2.72 -1.01
N LYS A 177 14.46 3.86 -0.47
CA LYS A 177 15.45 4.75 -1.10
C LYS A 177 16.81 4.07 -1.27
N THR A 178 17.27 3.30 -0.28
CA THR A 178 18.54 2.58 -0.40
C THR A 178 18.47 1.48 -1.45
N VAL A 179 17.35 0.75 -1.54
CA VAL A 179 17.14 -0.27 -2.58
C VAL A 179 17.13 0.36 -3.99
N ILE A 180 16.42 1.47 -4.18
CA ILE A 180 16.39 2.19 -5.47
C ILE A 180 17.78 2.68 -5.87
N PHE A 181 18.54 3.25 -4.93
CA PHE A 181 19.89 3.73 -5.19
C PHE A 181 20.85 2.59 -5.58
N LEU A 182 20.81 1.48 -4.85
CA LEU A 182 21.66 0.32 -5.11
C LEU A 182 21.32 -0.32 -6.46
N GLN A 183 20.04 -0.35 -6.83
CA GLN A 183 19.57 -0.84 -8.12
C GLN A 183 20.02 0.07 -9.28
N ALA A 184 19.97 1.40 -9.10
CA ALA A 184 20.46 2.35 -10.09
C ALA A 184 21.98 2.22 -10.33
N VAL A 185 22.77 1.99 -9.27
CA VAL A 185 24.22 1.75 -9.38
C VAL A 185 24.53 0.47 -10.15
N LEU A 186 23.79 -0.62 -9.89
CA LEU A 186 23.96 -1.88 -10.61
C LEU A 186 23.63 -1.74 -12.10
N ILE A 187 22.55 -1.03 -12.45
CA ILE A 187 22.19 -0.77 -13.84
C ILE A 187 23.28 0.07 -14.53
N SER A 188 23.78 1.11 -13.87
CA SER A 188 24.85 1.97 -14.39
C SER A 188 26.13 1.18 -14.70
N LEU A 189 26.54 0.27 -13.80
CA LEU A 189 27.70 -0.60 -14.00
C LEU A 189 27.52 -1.54 -15.21
N VAL A 190 26.33 -2.12 -15.39
CA VAL A 190 26.04 -3.00 -16.53
C VAL A 190 26.10 -2.22 -17.85
N VAL A 191 25.52 -1.01 -17.89
CA VAL A 191 25.56 -0.13 -19.08
C VAL A 191 26.99 0.29 -19.39
N ALA A 192 27.79 0.65 -18.38
CA ALA A 192 29.19 1.00 -18.55
C ALA A 192 29.99 -0.18 -19.12
N ILE A 193 29.85 -1.38 -18.56
CA ILE A 193 30.52 -2.59 -19.06
C ILE A 193 30.10 -2.90 -20.51
N TRP A 194 28.83 -2.73 -20.84
CA TRP A 194 28.34 -2.89 -22.22
C TRP A 194 28.96 -1.86 -23.16
N PHE A 195 29.03 -0.59 -22.75
CA PHE A 195 29.65 0.48 -23.52
C PHE A 195 31.15 0.23 -23.70
N PHE A 196 31.88 -0.15 -22.65
CA PHE A 196 33.30 -0.53 -22.74
C PHE A 196 33.52 -1.72 -23.67
N ARG A 197 32.68 -2.76 -23.59
CA ARG A 197 32.73 -3.90 -24.52
C ARG A 197 32.45 -3.48 -25.95
N ARG A 198 31.51 -2.55 -26.18
CA ARG A 198 31.22 -1.99 -27.51
C ARG A 198 32.38 -1.13 -28.03
N CYS A 199 33.01 -0.32 -27.18
CA CYS A 199 34.18 0.49 -27.51
C CYS A 199 35.41 -0.37 -27.83
N ILE A 200 35.68 -1.42 -27.06
CA ILE A 200 36.76 -2.38 -27.35
C ILE A 200 36.49 -3.10 -28.68
N ARG A 201 35.24 -3.51 -28.93
CA ARG A 201 34.85 -4.13 -30.21
C ARG A 201 34.99 -3.16 -31.40
N SER A 202 34.76 -1.87 -31.18
CA SER A 202 34.98 -0.81 -32.18
C SER A 202 36.48 -0.56 -32.47
N ARG A 203 37.32 -0.45 -31.43
CA ARG A 203 38.78 -0.27 -31.61
C ARG A 203 39.44 -1.44 -32.33
N ARG A 204 39.01 -2.68 -32.07
CA ARG A 204 39.49 -3.87 -32.82
C ARG A 204 39.14 -3.84 -34.31
N ARG A 205 38.09 -3.11 -34.72
CA ARG A 205 37.78 -2.91 -36.15
C ARG A 205 38.71 -1.90 -36.79
N HIS A 206 39.12 -0.85 -36.08
CA HIS A 206 40.02 0.18 -36.61
C HIS A 206 41.49 -0.30 -36.73
N SER A 207 41.98 -1.09 -35.78
CA SER A 207 43.35 -1.66 -35.86
C SER A 207 43.53 -2.68 -37.00
N ARG A 208 42.43 -3.18 -37.59
CA ARG A 208 42.45 -4.07 -38.76
C ARG A 208 42.49 -3.33 -40.10
N TRP A 209 42.39 -2.00 -40.10
CA TRP A 209 42.49 -1.14 -41.30
C TRP A 209 43.84 -0.41 -41.39
N SER A 210 44.71 -0.53 -40.39
CA SER A 210 46.04 0.09 -40.37
C SER A 210 47.19 -0.90 -40.66
N LEU A 211 46.86 -2.14 -41.02
CA LEU A 211 47.79 -3.21 -41.39
C LEU A 211 47.42 -3.88 -42.74
N ALA A 212 46.62 -3.18 -43.55
CA ALA A 212 46.30 -3.54 -44.93
C ALA A 212 46.88 -2.48 -45.86
#